data_AF-A0A6G1SVU1-F1
#
_entry.id   AF-A0A6G1SVU1-F1
#
_cell.length_a   1.000
_cell.length_b   1.000
_cell.length_c   1.000
_cell.angle_alpha   90.00
_cell.angle_beta   90.00
_cell.angle_gamma   90.00
#
_symmetry.space_group_name_H-M   'P 1'
#
loop_
_entity.id
_entity.type
_entity.pdbx_description
1 polymer ?
#
loop_
_entity_poly.entity_id
_entity_poly.type
_entity_poly.pdbx_seq_one_letter_code
_entity_poly.pdbx_strand_id
1 'polypeptide(L)' 'MGTKELEALIEVLQAEVAKGRDNHVTGTWHIHFEKEHPKGAAFSFNKCESEVYCEERPTVIGVDGDVIDAGGPLFG' A
#
# COMPACT_ATOMS: atom_id res chain seq x y z
N MET A 1 7.61 -11.14 -5.44
CA MET A 1 6.81 -11.76 -4.37
C MET A 1 6.78 -13.27 -4.59
N GLY A 2 6.88 -14.06 -3.52
CA GLY A 2 6.55 -15.49 -3.50
C GLY A 2 5.16 -15.73 -2.92
N THR A 3 4.81 -16.99 -2.64
CA THR A 3 3.47 -17.37 -2.16
C THR A 3 3.09 -16.68 -0.86
N LYS A 4 4.02 -16.62 0.11
CA LYS A 4 3.77 -15.99 1.42
C LYS A 4 3.45 -14.50 1.28
N GLU A 5 4.16 -13.79 0.41
CA GLU A 5 3.90 -12.37 0.18
C GLU A 5 2.59 -12.15 -0.58
N LEU A 6 2.18 -13.08 -1.45
CA LEU A 6 0.86 -13.03 -2.10
C LEU A 6 -0.27 -13.26 -1.09
N GLU A 7 -0.12 -14.22 -0.18
CA GLU A 7 -1.07 -14.47 0.92
C GLU A 7 -1.19 -13.25 1.83
N ALA A 8 -0.07 -12.67 2.25
CA ALA A 8 -0.03 -11.44 3.03
C ALA A 8 -0.71 -10.26 2.31
N LEU A 9 -0.47 -10.10 1.00
CA LEU A 9 -1.13 -9.06 0.21
C LEU A 9 -2.66 -9.26 0.19
N ILE A 10 -3.13 -10.50 0.07
CA ILE A 10 -4.56 -10.81 0.10
C ILE A 10 -5.15 -10.41 1.47
N GLU A 11 -4.49 -10.77 2.57
CA GLU A 11 -4.93 -10.41 3.93
C GLU A 11 -5.01 -8.90 4.12
N VAL A 12 -4.00 -8.16 3.68
CA VAL A 12 -3.99 -6.68 3.70
C VAL A 12 -5.16 -6.11 2.91
N LEU A 13 -5.37 -6.58 1.68
CA LEU A 13 -6.47 -6.11 0.82
C LEU A 13 -7.84 -6.41 1.45
N GLN A 14 -8.03 -7.59 2.04
CA GLN A 14 -9.27 -7.95 2.74
C GLN A 14 -9.52 -7.06 3.95
N ALA A 15 -8.48 -6.78 4.75
CA ALA A 15 -8.57 -5.89 5.90
C ALA A 15 -8.92 -4.46 5.48
N GLU A 16 -8.31 -3.94 4.42
CA GLU A 16 -8.62 -2.61 3.89
C GLU A 16 -10.05 -2.54 3.32
N VAL A 17 -10.49 -3.56 2.58
CA VAL A 17 -11.89 -3.63 2.10
C VAL A 17 -12.88 -3.61 3.28
N ALA A 18 -12.57 -4.29 4.37
CA ALA A 18 -13.41 -4.30 5.58
C ALA A 18 -13.53 -2.93 6.26
N LYS A 19 -12.58 -2.01 6.06
CA LYS A 19 -12.65 -0.62 6.56
C LYS A 19 -13.66 0.24 5.81
N GLY A 20 -14.19 -0.23 4.68
CA GLY A 20 -15.19 0.53 3.91
C GLY A 20 -14.62 1.85 3.39
N ARG A 21 -15.21 2.99 3.78
CA ARG A 21 -14.78 4.31 3.29
C ARG A 21 -13.47 4.81 3.89
N ASP A 22 -13.06 4.26 5.03
CA ASP A 22 -11.86 4.70 5.75
C ASP A 22 -10.60 3.91 5.33
N ASN A 23 -10.69 3.14 4.25
CA ASN A 23 -9.55 2.38 3.74
C ASN A 23 -8.51 3.32 3.10
N HIS A 24 -7.24 2.96 3.24
CA HIS A 24 -6.13 3.78 2.78
C HIS A 24 -5.77 3.52 1.31
N VAL A 25 -6.07 2.31 0.81
CA VAL A 25 -5.57 1.81 -0.49
C VAL A 25 -6.52 2.04 -1.67
N THR A 26 -7.67 2.68 -1.47
CA THR A 26 -8.57 3.06 -2.57
C THR A 26 -7.87 4.04 -3.51
N GLY A 27 -8.09 3.84 -4.82
CA GLY A 27 -7.43 4.62 -5.87
C GLY A 27 -6.01 4.14 -6.19
N THR A 28 -5.60 2.97 -5.69
CA THR A 28 -4.30 2.39 -6.05
C THR A 28 -4.30 1.91 -7.49
N TRP A 29 -3.29 2.36 -8.24
CA TRP A 29 -3.01 1.91 -9.61
C TRP A 29 -1.89 0.87 -9.66
N HIS A 30 -0.87 1.04 -8.82
CA HIS A 30 0.29 0.16 -8.78
C HIS A 30 0.61 -0.28 -7.35
N ILE A 31 0.77 -1.58 -7.15
CA ILE A 31 1.25 -2.16 -5.89
C ILE A 31 2.71 -2.56 -6.09
N HIS A 32 3.61 -1.94 -5.33
CA HIS A 32 5.03 -2.30 -5.30
C HIS A 32 5.31 -3.11 -4.04
N PHE A 33 6.03 -4.22 -4.17
CA PHE A 33 6.52 -4.98 -3.01
C PHE A 33 8.01 -4.76 -2.84
N GLU A 34 8.41 -4.28 -1.66
CA GLU A 34 9.80 -4.08 -1.28
C GLU A 34 10.16 -5.03 -0.14
N LYS A 35 11.11 -5.95 -0.41
CA LYS A 35 11.56 -6.93 0.58
C LYS A 35 12.41 -6.31 1.69
N GLU A 36 13.16 -5.25 1.36
CA GLU A 36 14.15 -4.62 2.24
C GLU A 36 13.81 -3.15 2.52
N HIS A 37 12.57 -2.88 2.90
CA HIS A 37 12.16 -1.54 3.33
C HIS A 37 12.67 -1.26 4.77
N PRO A 38 12.97 0.00 5.17
CA PRO A 38 13.57 0.33 6.47
C PRO A 38 12.80 -0.14 7.71
N LYS A 39 11.49 -0.42 7.56
CA LYS A 39 10.62 -0.96 8.62
C LYS A 39 10.27 -2.45 8.43
N GLY A 40 11.03 -3.19 7.62
CA GLY A 40 10.71 -4.56 7.21
C GLY A 40 9.95 -4.59 5.88
N ALA A 41 9.71 -5.78 5.35
CA ALA A 41 9.08 -5.96 4.04
C ALA A 41 7.70 -5.29 3.98
N ALA A 42 7.41 -4.61 2.88
CA ALA A 42 6.21 -3.77 2.77
C ALA A 42 5.63 -3.73 1.35
N PHE A 43 4.35 -3.37 1.30
CA PHE A 43 3.60 -3.05 0.10
C PHE A 43 3.37 -1.54 0.02
N SER A 44 3.76 -0.94 -1.11
CA SER A 44 3.46 0.45 -1.43
C SER A 44 2.32 0.49 -2.45
N PHE A 45 1.22 1.11 -2.03
CA PHE A 45 0.00 1.30 -2.79
C PHE A 45 0.03 2.68 -3.45
N ASN A 46 0.55 2.71 -4.67
CA ASN A 46 0.78 3.95 -5.40
C ASN A 46 -0.50 4.40 -6.10
N LYS A 47 -0.90 5.65 -5.80
CA LYS A 47 -2.05 6.35 -6.42
C LYS A 47 -1.57 7.29 -7.53
N CYS A 48 -0.59 6.80 -8.30
CA CYS A 48 -0.02 7.51 -9.42
C CYS A 48 -0.51 6.86 -10.71
N GLU A 49 -1.09 7.64 -11.61
CA GLU A 49 -1.51 7.16 -12.93
C GLU A 49 -0.29 6.81 -13.80
N SER A 50 0.86 7.43 -13.52
CA SER A 50 2.15 7.12 -14.13
C SER A 50 3.27 7.33 -13.12
N GLU A 51 4.50 6.90 -13.46
CA GLU A 51 5.69 7.14 -12.64
C GLU A 51 6.03 8.64 -12.45
N VAL A 52 5.32 9.54 -13.15
CA VAL A 52 5.58 10.99 -13.14
C VAL A 52 4.43 11.78 -12.50
N TYR A 53 3.19 11.29 -12.59
CA TYR A 53 2.00 11.99 -12.06
C TYR A 53 1.36 11.19 -10.92
N CYS A 54 1.49 11.74 -9.72
CA CYS A 54 0.93 11.21 -8.49
C CYS A 54 -0.08 12.19 -7.91
N GLU A 55 -1.27 11.71 -7.58
CA GLU A 55 -2.26 12.52 -6.87
C GLU A 55 -1.90 12.63 -5.38
N GLU A 56 -1.31 11.56 -4.83
CA GLU A 56 -0.99 11.42 -3.41
C GLU A 56 0.32 10.65 -3.21
N ARG A 57 0.94 10.81 -2.04
CA ARG A 57 1.98 9.91 -1.54
C ARG A 57 1.36 8.50 -1.41
N PRO A 58 2.14 7.44 -1.71
CA PRO A 58 1.64 6.08 -1.57
C PRO A 58 1.33 5.76 -0.11
N THR A 59 0.30 4.93 0.08
CA THR A 59 0.11 4.24 1.35
C THR A 59 1.12 3.10 1.42
N VAL A 60 1.79 2.94 2.57
CA VAL A 60 2.76 1.87 2.81
C VAL A 60 2.25 0.99 3.94
N ILE A 61 2.07 -0.30 3.68
CA ILE A 61 1.59 -1.30 4.66
C ILE A 61 2.60 -2.43 4.73
N GLY A 62 2.99 -2.84 5.94
CA GLY A 62 3.87 -3.98 6.18
C GLY A 62 3.24 -5.30 5.74
N VAL A 63 4.07 -6.32 5.49
CA VAL A 63 3.58 -7.68 5.19
C VAL A 63 2.79 -8.33 6.35
N ASP A 64 2.89 -7.78 7.55
CA ASP A 64 2.12 -8.13 8.75
C ASP A 64 0.79 -7.37 8.86
N GLY A 65 0.53 -6.43 7.94
CA GLY A 65 -0.68 -5.60 7.94
C GLY A 65 -0.55 -4.28 8.70
N ASP A 66 0.60 -3.98 9.29
CA ASP A 66 0.82 -2.72 9.99
C ASP A 66 0.90 -1.55 9.01
N VAL A 67 0.13 -0.48 9.25
CA VAL A 67 0.20 0.74 8.43
C VAL A 67 1.47 1.50 8.78
N ILE A 68 2.46 1.45 7.88
CA ILE A 68 3.76 2.11 8.02
C ILE A 68 3.66 3.61 7.71
N ASP A 69 2.87 3.94 6.68
CA ASP A 69 2.51 5.30 6.26
C ASP A 69 1.11 5.24 5.64
N ALA A 70 0.19 6.10 6.08
CA ALA A 70 -1.16 6.14 5.53
C ALA A 70 -1.21 6.75 4.11
N GLY A 71 -0.12 7.39 3.66
CA GLY A 71 -0.09 8.16 2.42
C GLY A 71 -0.83 9.49 2.56
N GLY A 72 -1.36 10.00 1.44
CA GLY A 72 -2.19 11.21 1.40
C GLY A 72 -1.60 12.33 0.54
N PRO A 73 -2.25 13.50 0.50
CA PRO A 73 -1.95 14.56 -0.46
C PRO A 73 -0.47 14.96 -0.48
N LEU A 74 0.09 15.13 -1.68
CA LEU A 74 1.45 15.65 -1.86
C LEU A 74 1.55 17.14 -1.51
N PHE A 75 0.43 17.87 -1.62
CA PHE A 75 0.32 19.28 -1.32
C PHE A 75 -0.82 19.47 -0.31
N GLY A 76 -0.46 19.77 0.94
CA GLY A 76 -1.35 19.98 2.07
C GLY A 76 -0.65 20.73 3.19
#